data_AF-A0A329T9R7-F1
#
_entry.id   AF-A0A329T9R7-F1
#
_cell.length_a   1.000
_cell.length_b   1.000
_cell.length_c   1.000
_cell.angle_alpha   90.00
_cell.angle_beta   90.00
_cell.angle_gamma   90.00
#
_symmetry.space_group_name_H-M   'P 1'
#
loop_
_entity.id
_entity.type
_entity.pdbx_description
1 polymer ?
#
loop_
_entity_poly.entity_id
_entity_poly.type
_entity_poly.pdbx_seq_one_letter_code
_entity_poly.pdbx_strand_id
1 'polypeptide(L)'
;METTIVEHDERMLARLEDDDRVFEVSFDTIEPTDVTLRFVRDGTRVGSIYNDDGTARTMARLTTGRDGTDFIGVEVPKEFVAELLDVASEAGRVPDETALEGYRLRVLRPAR
;
A
#
# COMPACT_ATOMS: atom_id res chain seq x y z
N MET A 1 6.01 14.34 7.86
CA MET A 1 5.38 13.06 7.46
C MET A 1 5.62 12.02 8.54
N GLU A 2 4.55 11.48 9.12
CA GLU A 2 4.56 10.44 10.16
C GLU A 2 3.92 9.16 9.63
N THR A 3 4.48 8.01 9.96
CA THR A 3 4.02 6.70 9.50
C THR A 3 3.64 5.80 10.67
N THR A 4 2.61 4.98 10.49
CA THR A 4 2.20 3.98 11.49
C THR A 4 1.72 2.74 10.78
N ILE A 5 2.34 1.60 11.10
CA ILE A 5 1.96 0.28 10.60
C ILE A 5 1.81 -0.64 11.80
N VAL A 6 0.58 -1.09 12.08
CA VAL A 6 0.28 -1.90 13.28
C VAL A 6 -0.81 -2.92 12.97
N GLU A 7 -0.83 -4.03 13.72
CA GLU A 7 -2.01 -4.89 13.80
C GLU A 7 -3.00 -4.33 14.84
N HIS A 8 -4.27 -4.21 14.47
CA HIS A 8 -5.37 -3.72 15.29
C HIS A 8 -6.69 -4.43 14.91
N ASP A 9 -7.44 -4.95 15.88
CA ASP A 9 -8.70 -5.70 15.66
C ASP A 9 -8.59 -6.78 14.56
N GLU A 10 -7.56 -7.64 14.64
CA GLU A 10 -7.31 -8.72 13.67
C GLU A 10 -7.08 -8.23 12.22
N ARG A 11 -6.88 -6.92 12.04
CA ARG A 11 -6.55 -6.28 10.77
C ARG A 11 -5.21 -5.58 10.86
N MET A 12 -4.61 -5.32 9.72
CA MET A 12 -3.52 -4.36 9.65
C MET A 12 -4.06 -2.96 9.41
N LEU A 13 -3.43 -1.97 10.04
CA LEU A 13 -3.61 -0.55 9.80
C LEU A 13 -2.32 0.01 9.21
N ALA A 14 -2.41 0.67 8.07
CA ALA A 14 -1.33 1.43 7.48
C ALA A 14 -1.77 2.89 7.37
N ARG A 15 -1.05 3.77 8.07
CA ARG A 15 -1.33 5.20 8.17
C ARG A 15 -0.10 6.00 7.79
N LEU A 16 -0.32 7.03 6.98
CA LEU A 16 0.67 8.02 6.58
C LEU A 16 0.03 9.40 6.71
N GLU A 17 0.61 10.22 7.57
CA GLU A 17 0.15 11.58 7.88
C GLU A 17 1.18 12.59 7.38
N ASP A 18 0.70 13.57 6.60
CA ASP A 18 1.44 14.72 6.14
C ASP A 18 0.74 16.01 6.62
N ASP A 19 1.37 17.17 6.44
CA ASP A 19 0.89 18.45 6.97
C ASP A 19 -0.50 18.83 6.42
N ASP A 20 -0.83 18.41 5.19
CA ASP A 20 -2.10 18.74 4.52
C ASP A 20 -3.06 17.55 4.32
N ARG A 21 -2.63 16.31 4.63
CA ARG A 21 -3.37 15.11 4.24
C ARG A 21 -3.00 13.87 5.04
N VAL A 22 -4.00 13.00 5.24
CA VAL A 22 -3.83 11.69 5.89
C VAL A 22 -4.28 10.60 4.93
N PHE A 23 -3.42 9.60 4.74
CA PHE A 23 -3.79 8.32 4.16
C PHE A 23 -3.87 7.30 5.29
N GLU A 24 -5.01 6.64 5.40
CA GLU A 24 -5.23 5.58 6.39
C GLU A 24 -6.02 4.47 5.73
N VAL A 25 -5.53 3.24 5.86
CA VAL A 25 -6.20 2.05 5.34
C VAL A 25 -6.12 0.91 6.35
N SER A 26 -7.26 0.28 6.60
CA SER A 26 -7.35 -0.97 7.35
C SER A 26 -7.69 -2.12 6.40
N PHE A 27 -6.96 -3.22 6.48
CA PHE A 27 -7.06 -4.34 5.56
C PHE A 27 -6.77 -5.68 6.24
N ASP A 28 -7.27 -6.75 5.63
CA ASP A 28 -7.02 -8.13 6.07
C ASP A 28 -5.79 -8.70 5.36
N THR A 29 -5.64 -8.45 4.06
CA THR A 29 -4.50 -8.91 3.24
C THR A 29 -3.98 -7.84 2.29
N ILE A 30 -2.71 -7.98 1.89
CA ILE A 30 -2.10 -7.23 0.79
C ILE A 30 -1.90 -8.16 -0.40
N GLU A 31 -2.43 -7.78 -1.55
CA GLU A 31 -2.20 -8.49 -2.81
C GLU A 31 -1.25 -7.68 -3.70
N PRO A 32 0.05 -8.05 -3.76
CA PRO A 32 0.98 -7.45 -4.70
C PRO A 32 0.71 -7.92 -6.14
N THR A 33 0.90 -7.02 -7.09
CA THR A 33 1.11 -7.29 -8.52
C THR A 33 2.46 -6.73 -8.94
N ASP A 34 2.83 -6.78 -10.23
CA ASP A 34 4.12 -6.25 -10.69
C ASP A 34 4.35 -4.76 -10.37
N VAL A 35 3.29 -3.95 -10.25
CA VAL A 35 3.37 -2.48 -10.06
C VAL A 35 2.35 -1.91 -9.07
N THR A 36 1.54 -2.75 -8.44
CA THR A 36 0.47 -2.31 -7.53
C THR A 36 0.37 -3.21 -6.31
N LEU A 37 0.32 -2.64 -5.11
CA LEU A 37 -0.16 -3.30 -3.90
C LEU A 37 -1.64 -3.01 -3.76
N ARG A 38 -2.47 -4.04 -3.58
CA ARG A 38 -3.89 -3.87 -3.30
C ARG A 38 -4.16 -4.19 -1.85
N PHE A 39 -4.94 -3.33 -1.19
CA PHE A 39 -5.44 -3.58 0.15
C PHE A 39 -6.80 -4.25 0.06
N VAL A 40 -6.93 -5.44 0.63
CA VAL A 40 -8.17 -6.22 0.60
C VAL A 40 -8.72 -6.31 2.00
N ARG A 41 -10.00 -5.99 2.13
CA ARG A 41 -10.78 -6.09 3.36
C ARG A 41 -12.12 -6.75 3.05
N ASP A 42 -12.48 -7.76 3.83
CA ASP A 42 -13.71 -8.54 3.68
C ASP A 42 -13.88 -9.04 2.22
N GLY A 43 -12.76 -9.45 1.59
CA GLY A 43 -12.71 -9.89 0.19
C GLY A 43 -12.83 -8.78 -0.87
N THR A 44 -12.88 -7.52 -0.46
CA THR A 44 -13.06 -6.35 -1.35
C THR A 44 -11.83 -5.44 -1.33
N ARG A 45 -11.43 -4.93 -2.50
CA ARG A 45 -10.34 -3.96 -2.60
C ARG A 45 -10.76 -2.60 -2.03
N VAL A 46 -10.16 -2.21 -0.92
CA VAL A 46 -10.41 -0.91 -0.23
C VAL A 46 -9.38 0.16 -0.58
N GLY A 47 -8.26 -0.23 -1.19
CA GLY A 47 -7.27 0.71 -1.66
C GLY A 47 -6.15 0.06 -2.45
N SER A 48 -5.18 0.85 -2.85
CA SER A 48 -3.97 0.38 -3.49
C SER A 48 -2.84 1.39 -3.41
N ILE A 49 -1.61 0.90 -3.37
CA ILE A 49 -0.42 1.67 -3.68
C ILE A 49 0.05 1.27 -5.08
N TYR A 50 0.30 2.21 -5.97
CA TYR A 50 0.85 1.92 -7.30
C TYR A 50 2.08 2.77 -7.59
N ASN A 51 2.98 2.24 -8.41
CA ASN A 51 4.06 3.03 -8.97
C ASN A 51 3.51 3.84 -10.16
N ASP A 52 3.70 5.16 -10.13
CA ASP A 52 3.30 6.02 -11.24
C ASP A 52 4.34 5.88 -12.37
N ASP A 53 3.98 5.23 -13.47
CA ASP A 53 4.89 4.83 -14.57
C ASP A 53 5.65 6.02 -15.22
N GLY A 54 5.26 7.26 -14.91
CA GLY A 54 5.93 8.49 -15.35
C GLY A 54 6.91 9.09 -14.34
N THR A 55 6.97 8.60 -13.10
CA THR A 55 7.81 9.17 -12.04
C THR A 55 8.41 8.10 -11.12
N ALA A 56 9.50 8.40 -10.42
CA ALA A 56 10.06 7.51 -9.39
C ALA A 56 9.17 7.41 -8.12
N ARG A 57 7.92 7.88 -8.20
CA ARG A 57 7.03 8.10 -7.07
C ARG A 57 6.04 6.95 -6.91
N THR A 58 5.70 6.72 -5.65
CA THR A 58 4.73 5.72 -5.26
C THR A 58 3.50 6.44 -4.77
N MET A 59 2.33 6.11 -5.31
CA MET A 59 1.08 6.81 -5.05
C MET A 59 0.10 5.86 -4.36
N ALA A 60 -0.45 6.28 -3.22
CA ALA A 60 -1.54 5.58 -2.59
C ALA A 60 -2.89 6.13 -3.01
N ARG A 61 -3.84 5.23 -3.22
CA ARG A 61 -5.21 5.49 -3.61
C ARG A 61 -6.16 4.70 -2.70
N LEU A 62 -7.15 5.36 -2.14
CA LEU A 62 -8.27 4.70 -1.48
C LEU A 62 -9.41 4.47 -2.48
N THR A 63 -10.02 3.29 -2.43
CA THR A 63 -11.23 3.00 -3.18
C THR A 63 -12.40 3.46 -2.34
N THR A 64 -12.91 4.66 -2.58
CA THR A 64 -14.21 5.05 -2.03
C THR A 64 -15.29 4.27 -2.77
N GLY A 65 -16.22 3.61 -2.07
CA GLY A 65 -17.34 2.86 -2.67
C GLY A 65 -18.37 3.70 -3.44
N ARG A 66 -17.96 4.86 -3.96
CA ARG A 66 -18.71 5.68 -4.91
C ARG A 66 -18.19 5.36 -6.30
N ASP A 67 -19.06 4.93 -7.20
CA ASP A 67 -18.80 4.89 -8.63
C ASP A 67 -18.35 6.29 -9.10
N GLY A 68 -17.07 6.43 -9.40
CA GLY A 68 -16.50 7.72 -9.80
C GLY A 68 -15.01 7.63 -10.11
N THR A 69 -14.55 8.53 -10.99
CA THR A 69 -13.12 8.73 -11.29
C THR A 69 -12.42 9.63 -10.27
N ASP A 70 -13.14 10.13 -9.26
CA ASP A 70 -12.56 10.94 -8.18
C ASP A 70 -11.73 10.05 -7.25
N PHE A 71 -10.42 10.29 -7.23
CA PHE A 71 -9.50 9.64 -6.31
C PHE A 71 -8.72 10.69 -5.54
N ILE A 72 -8.48 10.44 -4.26
CA ILE A 72 -7.50 11.17 -3.48
C ILE A 72 -6.23 10.33 -3.53
N GLY A 73 -5.26 10.78 -4.32
CA GLY A 73 -3.95 10.18 -4.42
C GLY A 73 -2.98 10.90 -3.50
N VAL A 74 -2.27 10.17 -2.63
CA VAL A 74 -1.17 10.75 -1.85
C VAL A 74 0.15 10.16 -2.30
N GLU A 75 1.20 10.97 -2.32
CA GLU A 75 2.56 10.47 -2.50
C GLU A 75 2.97 9.71 -1.24
N VAL A 76 3.58 8.55 -1.43
CA VAL A 76 4.00 7.65 -0.37
C VAL A 76 5.49 7.37 -0.49
N PRO A 77 6.29 7.55 0.58
CA PRO A 77 7.69 7.20 0.59
C PRO A 77 7.91 5.71 0.35
N LYS A 78 8.94 5.36 -0.41
CA LYS A 78 9.32 3.95 -0.63
C LYS A 78 9.66 3.24 0.68
N GLU A 79 10.19 3.96 1.67
CA GLU A 79 10.51 3.43 3.00
C GLU A 79 9.24 2.95 3.73
N PHE A 80 8.16 3.73 3.67
CA PHE A 80 6.87 3.31 4.21
C PHE A 80 6.34 2.05 3.53
N VAL A 81 6.49 1.97 2.20
CA VAL A 81 6.05 0.78 1.45
C VAL A 81 6.91 -0.44 1.79
N ALA A 82 8.20 -0.25 2.02
CA ALA A 82 9.09 -1.33 2.46
C ALA A 82 8.67 -1.85 3.83
N GLU A 83 8.51 -0.96 4.82
CA GLU A 83 8.08 -1.31 6.18
C GLU A 83 6.71 -2.01 6.18
N LEU A 84 5.75 -1.50 5.39
CA LEU A 84 4.42 -2.08 5.25
C LEU A 84 4.50 -3.53 4.77
N LEU A 85 5.34 -3.80 3.79
CA LEU A 85 5.51 -5.13 3.21
C LEU A 85 6.24 -6.07 4.16
N ASP A 86 7.21 -5.58 4.92
CA ASP A 86 7.91 -6.38 5.93
C ASP A 86 6.94 -6.81 7.03
N VAL A 87 6.22 -5.85 7.65
CA VAL A 87 5.25 -6.15 8.70
C VAL A 87 4.11 -7.03 8.19
N ALA A 88 3.59 -6.77 6.98
CA ALA A 88 2.53 -7.60 6.40
C ALA A 88 2.99 -9.02 6.08
N SER A 89 4.24 -9.19 5.65
CA SER A 89 4.83 -10.50 5.41
C SER A 89 5.02 -11.26 6.72
N GLU A 90 5.55 -10.60 7.75
CA GLU A 90 5.74 -11.19 9.08
C GLU A 90 4.42 -11.59 9.75
N ALA A 91 3.36 -10.79 9.55
CA ALA A 91 2.01 -11.07 10.03
C ALA A 91 1.22 -12.06 9.15
N GLY A 92 1.82 -12.62 8.08
CA GLY A 92 1.16 -13.58 7.20
C GLY A 92 -0.01 -13.00 6.39
N ARG A 93 -0.02 -11.69 6.16
CA ARG A 93 -1.07 -10.97 5.42
C ARG A 93 -0.81 -10.88 3.92
N VAL A 94 0.28 -11.48 3.45
CA VAL A 94 0.64 -11.54 2.02
C VAL A 94 0.41 -12.98 1.53
N PRO A 95 -0.65 -13.23 0.74
CA PRO A 95 -0.97 -14.59 0.28
C PRO A 95 -0.05 -15.08 -0.84
N ASP A 96 0.60 -14.17 -1.58
CA ASP A 96 1.52 -14.50 -2.68
C ASP A 96 2.89 -13.83 -2.47
N GLU A 97 3.81 -14.58 -1.86
CA GLU A 97 5.19 -14.12 -1.60
C GLU A 97 6.02 -13.96 -2.89
N THR A 98 5.70 -14.70 -3.95
CA THR A 98 6.43 -14.57 -5.23
C THR A 98 6.07 -13.26 -5.91
N ALA A 99 4.79 -12.89 -5.91
CA ALA A 99 4.33 -11.60 -6.38
C ALA A 99 4.91 -10.45 -5.55
N LEU A 100 5.07 -10.65 -4.24
CA LEU A 100 5.73 -9.69 -3.35
C LEU A 100 7.19 -9.42 -3.76
N GLU A 101 7.98 -10.47 -3.99
CA GLU A 101 9.36 -10.33 -4.47
C GLU A 101 9.42 -9.58 -5.81
N GLY A 102 8.52 -9.92 -6.74
CA GLY A 102 8.38 -9.23 -8.02
C GLY A 102 8.10 -7.73 -7.88
N TYR A 103 7.21 -7.37 -6.96
CA TYR A 103 6.91 -5.97 -6.63
C TYR A 103 8.12 -5.26 -6.03
N ARG A 104 8.78 -5.85 -5.02
CA ARG A 104 9.98 -5.27 -4.39
C ARG A 104 11.08 -5.00 -5.42
N LEU A 105 11.31 -5.94 -6.33
CA LEU A 105 12.34 -5.82 -7.38
C LEU A 105 12.10 -4.68 -8.38
N ARG A 106 10.83 -4.36 -8.65
CA ARG A 106 10.43 -3.35 -9.64
C ARG A 106 10.22 -1.97 -9.03
N VAL A 107 9.58 -1.90 -7.86
CA VAL A 107 9.11 -0.64 -7.27
C VAL A 107 10.09 -0.11 -6.23
N LEU A 108 10.66 -0.98 -5.39
CA LEU A 108 11.51 -0.57 -4.26
C LEU A 108 12.99 -0.51 -4.59
N ARG A 109 13.43 -0.94 -5.79
CA ARG A 109 14.82 -0.74 -6.18
C ARG A 109 15.16 0.76 -6.28
N PRO A 110 16.36 1.16 -5.81
CA PRO A 110 16.90 2.47 -6.14
C PRO A 110 17.14 2.55 -7.65
N ALA A 111 16.78 3.68 -8.26
CA ALA A 111 17.21 3.99 -9.61
C ALA A 111 18.75 3.98 -9.64
N ARG A 112 19.34 3.23 -10.56
CA ARG A 112 20.79 3.16 -10.74
C ARG A 112 21.35 4.47 -11.28
#